data_AF-A0A6B0ZA24-F1
#
_entry.id   AF-A0A6B0ZA24-F1
#
_cell.length_a   1.000
_cell.length_b   1.000
_cell.length_c   1.000
_cell.angle_alpha   90.00
_cell.angle_beta   90.00
_cell.angle_gamma   90.00
#
_symmetry.space_group_name_H-M   'P 1'
#
loop_
_entity.id
_entity.type
_entity.pdbx_description
1 polymer ?
#
loop_
_entity_poly.entity_id
_entity_poly.type
_entity_poly.pdbx_seq_one_letter_code
_entity_poly.pdbx_strand_id
1 'polypeptide(L)'
;MSEVTFDTHAEIRKLERAGCPTTQAEAMVDLVSRAPLNIQMVKALERLSFQVETNMATKADIAELRAETKADIAELRAETRSGIADLRAETRSGIADVRTETKADFARLEGQIATSRKERKADIEELRADIFRALWIQGASLAALILAFAAVALR
;
A
#
# COMPACT_ATOMS: atom_id res chain seq x y z
N MET A 1 50.97 -15.11 -7.50
CA MET A 1 51.23 -16.48 -8.02
C MET A 1 52.72 -16.63 -8.20
N SER A 2 53.31 -17.79 -7.87
CA SER A 2 54.74 -18.04 -8.05
C SER A 2 55.07 -17.86 -9.53
N GLU A 3 56.00 -16.97 -9.82
CA GLU A 3 56.57 -16.79 -11.15
C GLU A 3 57.04 -18.16 -11.64
N VAL A 4 56.48 -18.66 -12.74
CA VAL A 4 56.94 -19.92 -13.35
C VAL A 4 58.29 -19.60 -13.98
N THR A 5 59.34 -19.63 -13.18
CA THR A 5 60.70 -19.29 -13.61
C THR A 5 61.24 -20.46 -14.42
N PHE A 6 61.35 -20.28 -15.73
CA PHE A 6 62.07 -21.20 -16.61
C PHE A 6 63.58 -20.99 -16.39
N ASP A 7 64.17 -21.80 -15.51
CA ASP A 7 65.60 -21.76 -15.25
C ASP A 7 66.37 -22.36 -16.45
N THR A 8 66.74 -21.47 -17.36
CA THR A 8 67.49 -21.80 -18.57
C THR A 8 68.77 -22.58 -18.26
N HIS A 9 69.47 -22.25 -17.17
CA HIS A 9 70.73 -22.90 -16.82
C HIS A 9 70.50 -24.33 -16.27
N ALA A 10 69.45 -24.55 -15.49
CA ALA A 10 69.10 -25.88 -15.02
C ALA A 10 68.68 -26.81 -16.16
N GLU A 11 67.94 -26.29 -17.15
CA GLU A 11 67.48 -27.06 -18.31
C GLU A 11 68.61 -27.38 -19.30
N ILE A 12 69.54 -26.45 -19.55
CA ILE A 12 70.76 -26.73 -20.32
C ILE A 12 71.54 -27.89 -19.68
N ARG A 13 71.77 -27.85 -18.36
CA ARG A 13 72.48 -28.94 -17.63
C ARG A 13 71.75 -30.28 -17.65
N LYS A 14 70.44 -30.32 -17.84
CA LYS A 14 69.69 -31.58 -18.01
C LYS A 14 69.89 -32.14 -19.42
N LEU A 15 69.87 -31.29 -20.45
CA LEU A 15 70.09 -31.68 -21.84
C LEU A 15 71.53 -32.18 -22.07
N GLU A 16 72.51 -31.55 -21.45
CA GLU A 16 73.90 -32.02 -21.47
C GLU A 16 74.04 -33.41 -20.84
N ARG A 17 73.41 -33.63 -19.69
CA ARG A 17 73.37 -34.95 -19.02
C ARG A 17 72.66 -36.02 -19.85
N ALA A 18 71.76 -35.62 -20.74
CA ALA A 18 71.10 -36.50 -21.70
C ALA A 18 71.94 -36.76 -22.97
N GLY A 19 73.16 -36.21 -23.05
CA GLY A 19 74.10 -36.42 -24.16
C GLY A 19 73.99 -35.40 -25.30
N CYS A 20 73.25 -34.30 -25.12
CA CYS A 20 73.20 -33.21 -26.09
C CYS A 20 74.45 -32.33 -25.97
N PRO A 21 75.16 -32.01 -27.08
CA PRO A 21 76.28 -31.06 -27.05
C PRO A 21 75.84 -29.70 -26.50
N THR A 22 76.69 -29.05 -25.71
CA THR A 22 76.37 -27.79 -25.00
C THR A 22 75.80 -26.71 -25.93
N THR A 23 76.39 -26.51 -27.10
CA THR A 23 75.91 -25.54 -28.11
C THR A 23 74.53 -25.86 -28.65
N GLN A 24 74.17 -27.14 -28.74
CA GLN A 24 72.86 -27.58 -29.20
C GLN A 24 71.81 -27.47 -28.07
N ALA A 25 72.20 -27.79 -26.83
CA ALA A 25 71.37 -27.62 -25.64
C ALA A 25 71.03 -26.12 -25.41
N GLU A 26 72.00 -25.23 -25.54
CA GLU A 26 71.81 -23.78 -25.46
C GLU A 26 70.85 -23.28 -26.54
N ALA A 27 71.04 -23.69 -27.80
CA ALA A 27 70.16 -23.27 -28.91
C ALA A 27 68.72 -23.76 -28.74
N MET A 28 68.50 -24.98 -28.23
CA MET A 28 67.18 -25.52 -27.96
C MET A 28 66.49 -24.78 -26.81
N VAL A 29 67.21 -24.51 -25.72
CA VAL A 29 66.67 -23.79 -24.56
C VAL A 29 66.40 -22.32 -24.90
N ASP A 30 67.24 -21.67 -25.70
CA ASP A 30 67.02 -20.29 -26.17
C ASP A 30 65.78 -20.22 -27.10
N LEU A 31 65.61 -21.19 -28.01
CA LEU A 31 64.42 -21.26 -28.88
C LEU A 31 63.13 -21.44 -28.07
N VAL A 32 63.14 -22.28 -27.04
CA VAL A 32 61.99 -22.50 -26.14
C VAL A 32 61.73 -21.27 -25.26
N SER A 33 62.78 -20.60 -24.77
CA SER A 33 62.68 -19.36 -23.99
C SER A 33 62.11 -18.21 -24.81
N ARG A 34 62.44 -18.16 -26.10
CA ARG A 34 61.96 -17.16 -27.06
C ARG A 34 60.70 -17.59 -27.79
N ALA A 35 60.18 -18.79 -27.52
CA ALA A 35 59.03 -19.33 -28.25
C ALA A 35 57.83 -18.38 -28.07
N PRO A 36 57.30 -17.81 -29.17
CA PRO A 36 56.23 -16.80 -29.09
C PRO A 36 54.97 -17.35 -28.43
N LEU A 37 54.74 -18.67 -28.52
CA LEU A 37 53.66 -19.38 -27.85
C LEU A 37 53.68 -19.22 -26.32
N ASN A 38 54.87 -19.21 -25.70
CA ASN A 38 54.98 -19.08 -24.24
C ASN A 38 54.60 -17.67 -23.78
N ILE A 39 55.07 -16.64 -24.50
CA ILE A 39 54.77 -15.22 -24.20
C ILE A 39 53.30 -14.88 -24.48
N GLN A 40 52.73 -15.38 -25.59
CA GLN A 40 51.32 -15.12 -25.93
C GLN A 40 50.37 -15.79 -24.94
N MET A 41 50.69 -17.01 -24.48
CA MET A 41 49.88 -17.73 -23.52
C MET A 41 49.87 -17.04 -22.15
N VAL A 42 51.01 -16.53 -21.68
CA VAL A 42 51.08 -15.74 -20.43
C VAL A 42 50.21 -14.48 -20.52
N LYS A 43 50.32 -13.71 -21.62
CA LYS A 43 49.49 -12.51 -21.83
C LYS A 43 47.99 -12.82 -21.92
N ALA A 44 47.64 -13.96 -22.53
CA ALA A 44 46.25 -14.41 -22.58
C ALA A 44 45.73 -14.80 -21.19
N LEU A 45 46.57 -15.45 -20.37
CA LEU A 45 46.24 -15.81 -18.99
C LEU A 45 46.04 -14.57 -18.11
N GLU A 46 46.92 -13.58 -18.24
CA GLU A 46 46.80 -12.29 -17.54
C GLU A 46 45.50 -11.58 -17.91
N ARG A 47 45.17 -11.50 -19.21
CA ARG A 47 43.89 -10.95 -19.67
C ARG A 47 42.69 -11.69 -19.11
N LEU A 48 42.74 -13.03 -19.09
CA LEU A 48 41.66 -13.84 -18.55
C LEU A 48 41.51 -13.61 -17.04
N SER A 49 42.62 -13.55 -16.30
CA SER A 49 42.61 -13.28 -14.85
C SER A 49 42.01 -11.91 -14.54
N PHE A 50 42.39 -10.89 -15.32
CA PHE A 50 41.84 -9.55 -15.20
C PHE A 50 40.34 -9.52 -15.51
N GLN A 51 39.91 -10.17 -16.59
CA GLN A 51 38.48 -10.27 -16.93
C GLN A 51 37.65 -11.00 -15.87
N VAL A 52 38.20 -12.05 -15.26
CA VAL A 52 37.52 -12.79 -14.18
C VAL A 52 37.38 -11.90 -12.94
N GLU A 53 38.41 -11.12 -12.60
CA GLU A 53 38.36 -10.20 -11.46
C GLU A 53 37.39 -9.03 -11.70
N THR A 54 37.33 -8.47 -12.91
CA THR A 54 36.49 -7.30 -13.19
C THR A 54 35.03 -7.63 -13.46
N ASN A 55 34.73 -8.82 -14.00
CA ASN A 55 33.38 -9.14 -14.50
C ASN A 55 32.58 -10.04 -13.56
N MET A 56 33.21 -10.62 -12.54
CA MET A 56 32.50 -11.49 -11.61
C MET A 56 31.98 -10.72 -10.40
N ALA A 57 30.70 -10.91 -10.10
CA ALA A 57 30.14 -10.50 -8.83
C ALA A 57 30.88 -11.22 -7.69
N THR A 58 31.29 -10.45 -6.70
CA THR A 58 32.03 -10.96 -5.54
C THR A 58 31.07 -11.43 -4.45
N LYS A 59 31.62 -12.14 -3.46
CA LYS A 59 30.86 -12.47 -2.24
C LYS A 59 30.43 -11.20 -1.48
N ALA A 60 31.16 -10.09 -1.62
CA ALA A 60 30.81 -8.82 -1.00
C ALA A 60 29.55 -8.24 -1.66
N ASP A 61 29.50 -8.20 -2.99
CA ASP A 61 28.34 -7.70 -3.75
C ASP A 61 27.06 -8.49 -3.40
N ILE A 62 27.19 -9.83 -3.28
CA ILE A 62 26.06 -10.68 -2.86
C ILE A 62 25.65 -10.40 -1.40
N ALA A 63 26.60 -10.10 -0.52
CA ALA A 63 26.30 -9.77 0.87
C ALA A 63 25.61 -8.40 1.00
N GLU A 64 26.04 -7.42 0.19
CA GLU A 64 25.43 -6.10 0.10
C GLU A 64 23.99 -6.19 -0.43
N LEU A 65 23.77 -6.86 -1.57
CA LEU A 65 22.43 -7.10 -2.11
C LEU A 65 21.53 -7.84 -1.12
N ARG A 66 22.06 -8.79 -0.35
CA ARG A 66 21.30 -9.48 0.72
C ARG A 66 20.95 -8.56 1.89
N ALA A 67 21.80 -7.58 2.19
CA ALA A 67 21.55 -6.60 3.24
C ALA A 67 20.48 -5.60 2.79
N GLU A 68 20.62 -5.05 1.58
CA GLU A 68 19.64 -4.14 0.96
C GLU A 68 18.26 -4.80 0.85
N THR A 69 18.18 -5.99 0.25
CA THR A 69 16.89 -6.71 0.14
C THR A 69 16.25 -7.01 1.49
N LYS A 70 17.03 -7.26 2.54
CA LYS A 70 16.49 -7.42 3.90
C LYS A 70 15.96 -6.10 4.47
N ALA A 71 16.65 -4.99 4.21
CA ALA A 71 16.23 -3.65 4.61
C ALA A 71 14.92 -3.27 3.92
N ASP A 72 14.84 -3.42 2.60
CA ASP A 72 13.63 -3.12 1.81
C ASP A 72 12.43 -3.96 2.30
N ILE A 73 12.64 -5.26 2.55
CA ILE A 73 11.58 -6.12 3.08
C ILE A 73 11.14 -5.66 4.48
N ALA A 74 12.05 -5.17 5.32
CA ALA A 74 11.70 -4.68 6.65
C ALA A 74 10.92 -3.36 6.56
N GLU A 75 11.33 -2.46 5.66
CA GLU A 75 10.65 -1.19 5.40
C GLU A 75 9.23 -1.43 4.86
N LEU A 76 9.07 -2.26 3.82
CA LEU A 76 7.76 -2.61 3.28
C LEU A 76 6.84 -3.24 4.32
N ARG A 77 7.37 -4.07 5.23
CA ARG A 77 6.59 -4.62 6.36
C ARG A 77 6.15 -3.55 7.35
N ALA A 78 7.01 -2.57 7.62
CA ALA A 78 6.67 -1.46 8.51
C ALA A 78 5.59 -0.56 7.89
N GLU A 79 5.77 -0.18 6.62
CA GLU A 79 4.80 0.61 5.86
C GLU A 79 3.44 -0.09 5.78
N THR A 80 3.44 -1.39 5.44
CA THR A 80 2.20 -2.19 5.40
C THR A 80 1.49 -2.21 6.76
N ARG A 81 2.24 -2.36 7.87
CA ARG A 81 1.67 -2.34 9.22
C ARG A 81 1.09 -0.97 9.57
N SER A 82 1.77 0.11 9.20
CA SER A 82 1.29 1.48 9.40
C SER A 82 0.01 1.71 8.61
N GLY A 83 0.00 1.41 7.32
CA GLY A 83 -1.18 1.59 6.47
C GLY A 83 -2.40 0.79 6.97
N ILE A 84 -2.19 -0.43 7.48
CA ILE A 84 -3.27 -1.20 8.11
C ILE A 84 -3.77 -0.54 9.40
N ALA A 85 -2.90 0.06 10.21
CA ALA A 85 -3.29 0.77 11.42
C ALA A 85 -4.09 2.04 11.11
N ASP A 86 -3.65 2.79 10.09
CA ASP A 86 -4.31 4.01 9.63
C ASP A 86 -5.70 3.71 9.08
N LEU A 87 -5.84 2.71 8.20
CA LEU A 87 -7.13 2.27 7.67
C LEU A 87 -8.08 1.81 8.79
N ARG A 88 -7.58 1.13 9.83
CA ARG A 88 -8.40 0.75 10.99
C ARG A 88 -8.85 1.97 11.79
N ALA A 89 -8.00 2.98 11.96
CA ALA A 89 -8.35 4.20 12.66
C ALA A 89 -9.42 4.99 11.89
N GLU A 90 -9.22 5.16 10.58
CA GLU A 90 -10.18 5.82 9.69
C GLU A 90 -11.53 5.11 9.68
N THR A 91 -11.54 3.77 9.55
CA THR A 91 -12.77 2.98 9.59
C THR A 91 -13.50 3.14 10.93
N ARG A 92 -12.78 3.16 12.05
CA ARG A 92 -13.39 3.38 13.37
C ARG A 92 -13.98 4.78 13.51
N SER A 93 -13.30 5.79 12.98
CA SER A 93 -13.81 7.17 12.96
C SER A 93 -15.08 7.24 12.12
N GLY A 94 -15.07 6.72 10.89
CA GLY A 94 -16.24 6.72 10.01
C GLY A 94 -17.45 6.00 10.63
N ILE A 95 -17.24 4.87 11.33
CA ILE A 95 -18.32 4.19 12.07
C ILE A 95 -18.86 5.06 13.21
N ALA A 96 -17.99 5.78 13.93
CA ALA A 96 -18.41 6.67 15.00
C ALA A 96 -19.23 7.86 14.45
N ASP A 97 -18.81 8.44 13.33
CA ASP A 97 -19.48 9.56 12.67
C ASP A 97 -20.87 9.16 12.14
N VAL A 98 -20.97 8.03 11.44
CA VAL A 98 -22.29 7.52 10.98
C VAL A 98 -23.21 7.26 12.18
N ARG A 99 -22.66 6.76 13.30
CA ARG A 99 -23.45 6.51 14.52
C ARG A 99 -23.94 7.81 15.17
N THR A 100 -23.14 8.87 15.17
CA THR A 100 -23.57 10.18 15.72
C THR A 100 -24.61 10.83 14.83
N GLU A 101 -24.42 10.80 13.50
CA GLU A 101 -25.37 11.28 12.51
C GLU A 101 -26.72 10.56 12.63
N THR A 102 -26.71 9.23 12.66
CA THR A 102 -27.95 8.44 12.80
C THR A 102 -28.70 8.76 14.09
N LYS A 103 -27.99 9.00 15.20
CA LYS A 103 -28.64 9.42 16.47
C LYS A 103 -29.25 10.82 16.37
N ALA A 104 -28.55 11.75 15.72
CA ALA A 104 -29.06 13.10 15.50
C ALA A 104 -30.31 13.09 14.62
N ASP A 105 -30.30 12.30 13.55
CA ASP A 105 -31.45 12.13 12.67
C ASP A 105 -32.64 11.50 13.40
N PHE A 106 -32.40 10.49 14.24
CA PHE A 106 -33.46 9.88 15.04
C PHE A 106 -34.09 10.90 16.00
N ALA A 107 -33.27 11.68 16.72
CA ALA A 107 -33.76 12.74 17.61
C ALA A 107 -34.54 13.82 16.85
N ARG A 108 -34.09 14.17 15.64
CA ARG A 108 -34.81 15.11 14.77
C ARG A 108 -36.17 14.55 14.34
N LEU A 109 -36.25 13.28 13.96
CA LEU A 109 -37.50 12.61 13.60
C LEU A 109 -38.46 12.53 14.78
N GLU A 110 -37.98 12.18 15.98
CA GLU A 110 -38.79 12.22 17.19
C GLU A 110 -39.37 13.61 17.46
N GLY A 111 -38.55 14.66 17.28
CA GLY A 111 -38.98 16.05 17.35
C GLY A 111 -40.08 16.38 16.35
N GLN A 112 -39.91 16.03 15.08
CA GLN A 112 -40.91 16.23 14.02
C GLN A 112 -42.22 15.48 14.30
N ILE A 113 -42.15 14.25 14.82
CA ILE A 113 -43.34 13.49 15.21
C ILE A 113 -44.06 14.17 16.37
N ALA A 114 -43.32 14.69 17.35
CA ALA A 114 -43.89 15.41 18.48
C ALA A 114 -44.59 16.71 18.06
N THR A 115 -43.99 17.48 17.14
CA THR A 115 -44.61 18.70 16.60
C THR A 115 -45.87 18.36 15.80
N SER A 116 -45.82 17.42 14.86
CA SER A 116 -47.01 17.02 14.08
C SER A 116 -48.11 16.37 14.93
N ARG A 117 -47.78 15.79 16.10
CA ARG A 117 -48.79 15.35 17.06
C ARG A 117 -49.43 16.53 17.80
N LYS A 118 -48.68 17.58 18.12
CA LYS A 118 -49.22 18.81 18.73
C LYS A 118 -50.12 19.56 17.76
N GLU A 119 -49.68 19.74 16.53
CA GLU A 119 -50.45 20.37 15.45
C GLU A 119 -51.79 19.65 15.26
N ARG A 120 -51.77 18.32 15.03
CA ARG A 120 -53.01 17.54 14.90
C ARG A 120 -53.94 17.61 16.10
N LYS A 121 -53.41 17.72 17.32
CA LYS A 121 -54.24 17.90 18.53
C LYS A 121 -54.91 19.28 18.53
N ALA A 122 -54.17 20.32 18.18
CA ALA A 122 -54.71 21.67 18.04
C ALA A 122 -55.80 21.72 16.96
N ASP A 123 -55.55 21.13 15.79
CA ASP A 123 -56.54 21.05 14.71
C ASP A 123 -57.83 20.34 15.16
N ILE A 124 -57.71 19.26 15.96
CA ILE A 124 -58.87 18.55 16.52
C ILE A 124 -59.64 19.43 17.52
N GLU A 125 -58.94 20.20 18.36
CA GLU A 125 -59.58 21.11 19.32
C GLU A 125 -60.29 22.26 18.61
N GLU A 126 -59.69 22.81 17.55
CA GLU A 126 -60.29 23.82 16.69
C GLU A 126 -61.55 23.29 15.99
N LEU A 127 -61.47 22.12 15.35
CA LEU A 127 -62.62 21.47 14.73
C LEU A 127 -63.76 21.20 15.74
N ARG A 128 -63.44 20.79 16.97
CA ARG A 128 -64.44 20.62 18.03
C ARG A 128 -65.11 21.94 18.36
N ALA A 129 -64.33 23.02 18.54
CA ALA A 129 -64.87 24.34 18.84
C ALA A 129 -65.80 24.83 17.71
N ASP A 130 -65.44 24.60 16.46
CA ASP A 130 -66.24 24.98 15.31
C ASP A 130 -67.53 24.18 15.19
N ILE A 131 -67.50 22.87 15.46
CA ILE A 131 -68.72 22.04 15.54
C ILE A 131 -69.65 22.57 16.64
N PHE A 132 -69.13 22.87 17.84
CA PHE A 132 -69.94 23.42 18.92
C PHE A 132 -70.56 24.78 18.55
N ARG A 133 -69.78 25.68 17.93
CA ARG A 133 -70.28 26.98 17.43
C ARG A 133 -71.40 26.79 16.40
N ALA A 134 -71.19 25.90 15.43
CA ALA A 134 -72.17 25.60 14.40
C ALA A 134 -73.48 25.05 14.99
N LEU A 135 -73.39 24.09 15.92
CA LEU A 135 -74.56 23.53 16.61
C LEU A 135 -75.30 24.58 17.43
N TRP A 136 -74.57 25.47 18.11
CA TRP A 136 -75.17 26.54 18.89
C TRP A 136 -75.92 27.55 18.00
N ILE A 137 -75.34 27.93 16.87
CA ILE A 137 -75.98 28.80 15.87
C ILE A 137 -77.24 28.14 15.31
N GLN A 138 -77.19 26.84 14.97
CA GLN A 138 -78.38 26.11 14.50
C GLN A 138 -79.46 25.98 15.59
N GLY A 139 -79.07 25.74 16.84
CA GLY A 139 -80.01 25.72 17.96
C GLY A 139 -80.71 27.07 18.16
N ALA A 140 -79.95 28.16 18.10
CA ALA A 140 -80.48 29.51 18.20
C ALA A 140 -81.44 29.85 17.05
N SER A 141 -81.11 29.46 15.81
CA SER A 141 -81.98 29.70 14.66
C SER A 141 -83.28 28.87 14.72
N LEU A 142 -83.23 27.61 15.17
CA LEU A 142 -84.42 26.79 15.38
C LEU A 142 -85.32 27.35 16.49
N ALA A 143 -84.75 27.81 17.61
CA ALA A 143 -85.52 28.43 18.68
C ALA A 143 -86.24 29.71 18.21
N ALA A 144 -85.56 30.55 17.42
CA ALA A 144 -86.15 31.73 16.83
C ALA A 144 -87.32 31.39 15.88
N LEU A 145 -87.20 30.34 15.07
CA LEU A 145 -88.28 29.85 14.19
C LEU A 145 -89.49 29.36 14.99
N ILE A 146 -89.28 28.60 16.07
CA ILE A 146 -90.36 28.12 16.95
C ILE A 146 -91.11 29.29 17.58
N LEU A 147 -90.38 30.29 18.10
CA LEU A 147 -90.98 31.50 18.69
C LEU A 147 -91.79 32.28 17.66
N ALA A 148 -91.29 32.44 16.43
CA ALA A 148 -92.02 33.10 15.35
C ALA A 148 -93.32 32.36 15.01
N PHE A 149 -93.29 31.02 14.94
CA PHE A 149 -94.49 30.22 14.67
C PHE A 149 -95.53 30.32 15.80
N ALA A 150 -95.10 30.23 17.06
CA ALA A 150 -95.99 30.41 18.21
C ALA A 150 -96.66 31.79 18.22
N ALA A 151 -95.93 32.86 17.90
CA ALA A 151 -96.48 34.21 17.81
C ALA A 151 -97.55 34.37 16.71
N VAL A 152 -97.45 33.62 15.61
CA VAL A 152 -98.46 33.59 14.56
C VAL A 152 -99.69 32.80 15.01
N ALA A 153 -99.52 31.68 15.73
CA ALA A 153 -100.64 30.84 16.18
C ALA A 153 -101.50 31.46 17.31
N LEU A 154 -100.98 32.44 18.05
CA LEU A 154 -101.70 33.16 19.12
C LEU A 154 -102.49 34.40 18.62
N ARG A 155 -102.41 34.73 17.33
CA ARG A 155 -103.14 35.84 16.69
C ARG A 155 -104.44 35.35 16.06
#